data_AF-Q2TKP7-F1
#
_entry.id   AF-Q2TKP7-F1
#
_cell.length_a   1.000
_cell.length_b   1.000
_cell.length_c   1.000
_cell.angle_alpha   90.00
_cell.angle_beta   90.00
_cell.angle_gamma   90.00
#
_symmetry.space_group_name_H-M   'P 1'
#
loop_
_entity.id
_entity.type
_entity.pdbx_description
1 polymer ?
#
loop_
_entity_poly.entity_id
_entity_poly.type
_entity_poly.pdbx_seq_one_letter_code
_entity_poly.pdbx_strand_id
1 'polypeptide(L)'
;TAQGVRARRMRLPLKIARKFFHLQDMLGFDKASKTIEWMLAKSKGAIKELTEKPIPITTNIGDQCISEYSSEGERNKRELGKAARE
;
A
#
# COMPACT_ATOMS: atom_id res chain seq x y z
N THR A 1 -0.23 22.61 8.63
CA THR A 1 1.04 21.89 8.46
C THR A 1 2.13 22.90 8.16
N ALA A 2 3.41 22.52 8.13
CA ALA A 2 4.49 23.42 7.72
C ALA A 2 4.25 24.05 6.33
N GLN A 3 3.38 23.45 5.51
CA GLN A 3 2.94 23.95 4.19
C GLN A 3 1.58 24.69 4.22
N GLY A 4 1.07 25.11 5.38
CA GLY A 4 -0.17 25.89 5.51
C GLY A 4 -1.43 25.09 5.90
N VAL A 5 -2.60 25.71 5.72
CA VAL A 5 -3.91 25.12 6.08
C VAL A 5 -4.32 24.09 5.03
N ARG A 6 -4.71 22.90 5.47
CA ARG A 6 -5.15 21.81 4.59
C ARG A 6 -6.53 21.33 4.99
N ALA A 7 -7.37 21.00 4.01
CA ALA A 7 -8.65 20.37 4.24
C ALA A 7 -8.44 19.00 4.92
N ARG A 8 -9.18 18.77 6.01
CA ARG A 8 -9.12 17.51 6.77
C ARG A 8 -10.05 16.41 6.24
N ARG A 9 -10.87 16.72 5.23
CA ARG A 9 -11.84 15.81 4.63
C ARG A 9 -11.31 15.28 3.30
N MET A 10 -11.39 13.97 3.12
CA MET A 10 -11.08 13.31 1.86
C MET A 10 -12.38 13.08 1.09
N ARG A 11 -12.42 13.45 -0.20
CA ARG A 11 -13.50 13.07 -1.12
C ARG A 11 -13.04 11.86 -1.92
N LEU A 12 -13.79 10.77 -1.82
CA LEU A 12 -13.49 9.52 -2.50
C LEU A 12 -14.50 9.30 -3.64
N PRO A 13 -14.06 8.81 -4.83
CA PRO A 13 -14.97 8.32 -5.86
C PRO A 13 -15.84 7.19 -5.32
N LEU A 14 -17.08 7.10 -5.80
CA LEU A 14 -18.07 6.13 -5.31
C LEU A 14 -17.54 4.68 -5.31
N LYS A 15 -16.82 4.29 -6.36
CA LYS A 15 -16.23 2.94 -6.49
C LYS A 15 -15.24 2.64 -5.36
N ILE A 16 -14.43 3.61 -4.98
CA ILE A 16 -13.40 3.48 -3.94
C ILE A 16 -14.03 3.56 -2.55
N ALA A 17 -14.98 4.49 -2.37
CA ALA A 17 -15.72 4.64 -1.13
C ALA A 17 -16.39 3.34 -0.69
N ARG A 18 -17.03 2.60 -1.61
CA ARG A 18 -17.64 1.29 -1.31
C ARG A 18 -16.64 0.29 -0.72
N LYS A 19 -15.47 0.14 -1.36
CA LYS A 19 -14.42 -0.78 -0.88
C LYS A 19 -13.85 -0.31 0.47
N PHE A 20 -13.68 0.99 0.64
CA PHE A 20 -13.17 1.59 1.87
C PHE A 20 -14.11 1.37 3.07
N PHE A 21 -15.41 1.63 2.92
CA PHE A 21 -16.39 1.44 4.00
C PHE A 21 -16.59 -0.04 4.32
N HIS A 22 -16.59 -0.92 3.31
CA HIS A 22 -16.62 -2.36 3.57
C HIS A 22 -15.42 -2.83 4.41
N LEU A 23 -14.21 -2.34 4.10
CA LEU A 23 -13.03 -2.62 4.91
C LEU A 23 -13.17 -2.06 6.34
N GLN A 24 -13.75 -0.87 6.49
CA GLN A 24 -14.01 -0.28 7.81
C GLN A 24 -14.94 -1.17 8.65
N ASP A 25 -16.02 -1.68 8.05
CA ASP A 25 -16.97 -2.59 8.69
C ASP A 25 -16.29 -3.91 9.08
N MET A 26 -15.48 -4.48 8.19
CA MET A 26 -14.73 -5.72 8.44
C MET A 26 -13.73 -5.58 9.60
N LEU A 27 -13.10 -4.42 9.74
CA LEU A 27 -12.17 -4.14 10.84
C LEU A 27 -12.90 -3.74 12.13
N GLY A 28 -14.22 -3.52 12.07
CA GLY A 28 -15.02 -3.06 13.21
C GLY A 28 -14.65 -1.65 13.68
N PHE A 29 -14.15 -0.79 12.78
CA PHE A 29 -13.72 0.55 13.15
C PHE A 29 -14.86 1.56 13.07
N ASP A 30 -15.09 2.25 14.18
CA ASP A 30 -16.06 3.35 14.26
C ASP A 30 -15.66 4.59 13.45
N LYS A 31 -14.34 4.82 13.30
CA LYS A 31 -13.79 6.00 12.62
C LYS A 31 -12.95 5.63 11.42
N ALA A 32 -13.26 6.22 10.28
CA ALA A 32 -12.50 6.11 9.03
C ALA A 32 -11.01 6.43 9.18
N SER A 33 -10.64 7.32 10.11
CA SER A 33 -9.24 7.65 10.39
C SER A 33 -8.41 6.44 10.84
N LYS A 34 -9.01 5.53 11.62
CA LYS A 34 -8.35 4.29 12.07
C LYS A 34 -8.14 3.32 10.91
N THR A 35 -9.11 3.23 10.00
CA THR A 35 -8.97 2.43 8.77
C THR A 35 -7.81 2.92 7.91
N ILE A 36 -7.68 4.24 7.75
CA ILE A 36 -6.57 4.84 7.00
C ILE A 36 -5.23 4.58 7.68
N GLU A 37 -5.15 4.73 9.01
CA GLU A 37 -3.94 4.40 9.77
C GLU A 37 -3.54 2.94 9.59
N TRP A 38 -4.51 2.02 9.64
CA TRP A 38 -4.30 0.60 9.38
C TRP A 38 -3.82 0.33 7.95
N MET A 39 -4.42 0.96 6.94
CA MET A 39 -3.98 0.85 5.54
C MET A 39 -2.53 1.30 5.38
N LEU A 40 -2.18 2.46 5.96
CA LEU A 40 -0.82 3.00 5.92
C LEU A 40 0.16 2.08 6.64
N ALA A 41 -0.21 1.50 7.79
CA ALA A 41 0.62 0.54 8.51
C ALA A 41 0.85 -0.75 7.70
N LYS A 42 -0.18 -1.27 7.05
CA LYS A 42 -0.10 -2.47 6.21
C LYS A 42 0.71 -2.25 4.94
N SER A 43 0.64 -1.05 4.35
CA SER A 43 1.34 -0.72 3.11
C SER A 43 2.79 -0.26 3.29
N LYS A 44 3.31 -0.12 4.52
CA LYS A 44 4.70 0.34 4.77
C LYS A 44 5.75 -0.47 3.99
N GLY A 45 5.58 -1.78 3.89
CA GLY A 45 6.48 -2.66 3.13
C GLY A 45 6.46 -2.33 1.64
N ALA A 46 5.26 -2.24 1.04
CA ALA A 46 5.10 -1.89 -0.37
C ALA A 46 5.62 -0.48 -0.69
N ILE A 47 5.42 0.50 0.21
CA ILE A 47 5.96 1.85 0.03
C ILE A 47 7.49 1.86 0.04
N LYS A 48 8.11 1.06 0.92
CA LYS A 48 9.58 0.95 0.98
C LYS A 48 10.14 0.38 -0.33
N GLU A 49 9.55 -0.69 -0.84
CA GLU A 49 9.95 -1.30 -2.11
C GLU A 49 9.76 -0.37 -3.32
N LEU A 50 8.71 0.46 -3.32
CA LEU A 50 8.48 1.46 -4.37
C LEU A 50 9.45 2.65 -4.29
N THR A 51 9.93 3.01 -3.11
CA THR A 51 10.86 4.14 -2.95
C THR A 51 12.27 3.77 -3.44
N GLU A 52 12.63 2.49 -3.36
CA GLU A 52 13.91 1.96 -3.85
C GLU A 52 13.92 1.75 -5.39
N LYS A 53 12.76 1.75 -6.04
CA LYS A 53 12.61 1.66 -7.50
C LYS A 53 12.10 3.00 -8.05
N PRO A 54 12.96 3.86 -8.63
CA PRO A 54 12.50 5.12 -9.19
C PRO A 54 11.46 4.84 -10.28
N ILE A 55 10.23 5.28 -10.03
CA ILE A 55 9.11 5.19 -10.95
C ILE A 55 9.41 6.19 -12.09
N PRO A 56 9.51 5.78 -13.37
CA PRO A 56 9.55 6.74 -14.47
C PRO A 56 8.17 7.40 -14.56
N ILE A 57 8.03 8.58 -13.97
CA ILE A 57 6.78 9.35 -13.95
C ILE A 57 6.56 9.94 -15.35
N THR A 58 5.96 9.19 -16.27
CA THR A 58 5.42 9.77 -17.50
C THR A 58 4.04 10.37 -17.17
N THR A 59 3.98 11.68 -17.02
CA THR A 59 2.72 12.43 -16.89
C THR A 59 1.93 12.35 -18.20
N ASN A 60 0.87 11.53 -18.23
CA ASN A 60 -0.28 11.77 -19.09
C ASN A 60 -1.56 11.52 -18.29
N ILE A 61 -2.31 12.60 -18.07
CA ILE A 61 -3.61 12.63 -17.41
C ILE A 61 -4.64 12.22 -18.46
N GLY A 62 -5.12 10.98 -18.42
CA GLY A 62 -6.18 10.49 -19.30
C GLY A 62 -6.32 8.97 -19.23
N ASP A 63 -7.37 8.52 -18.55
CA ASP A 63 -7.94 7.16 -18.55
C ASP A 63 -7.03 5.94 -18.27
N GLN A 64 -7.16 5.51 -17.02
CA GLN A 64 -6.87 4.24 -16.36
C GLN A 64 -6.69 2.97 -17.22
N CYS A 65 -5.59 2.25 -17.01
CA CYS A 65 -5.66 0.80 -16.81
C CYS A 65 -4.65 0.35 -15.75
N ILE A 66 -5.15 -0.41 -14.78
CA ILE A 66 -4.44 -0.84 -13.58
C ILE A 66 -3.57 -2.02 -14.03
N SER A 67 -2.25 -1.84 -14.13
CA SER A 67 -1.35 -2.95 -14.46
C SER A 67 -1.34 -3.95 -13.30
N GLU A 68 -1.73 -5.17 -13.63
CA GLU A 68 -1.76 -6.34 -12.77
C GLU A 68 -0.38 -6.56 -12.12
N TYR A 69 -0.33 -6.36 -10.80
CA TYR A 69 0.86 -6.67 -10.01
C TYR A 69 0.82 -8.16 -9.69
N SER A 70 1.39 -8.98 -10.59
CA SER A 70 1.79 -10.34 -10.27
C SER A 70 2.89 -10.28 -9.22
N SER A 71 2.50 -10.43 -7.98
CA SER A 71 3.40 -10.56 -6.84
C SER A 71 3.82 -12.02 -6.74
N GLU A 72 4.86 -12.42 -7.48
CA GLU A 72 5.53 -13.69 -7.22
C GLU A 72 6.24 -13.58 -5.86
N GLY A 73 5.60 -14.17 -4.85
CA GLY A 73 6.15 -14.29 -3.52
C GLY A 73 7.23 -15.37 -3.48
N GLU A 74 8.46 -15.05 -3.86
CA GLU A 74 9.63 -15.87 -3.53
C GLU A 74 10.03 -15.64 -2.07
N ARG A 75 9.60 -16.55 -1.19
CA ARG A 75 10.13 -16.66 0.18
C ARG A 75 10.40 -18.11 0.55
N ASN A 76 11.63 -18.59 0.33
CA ASN A 76 12.44 -19.20 1.40
C ASN A 76 13.86 -19.61 0.96
N LYS A 77 14.87 -18.87 1.40
CA LYS A 77 16.21 -19.42 1.67
C LYS A 77 16.36 -19.57 3.18
N ARG A 78 16.05 -20.75 3.71
CA ARG A 78 16.54 -21.24 5.01
C ARG A 78 17.70 -22.19 4.67
N GLU A 79 18.94 -21.80 5.00
CA GLU A 79 19.71 -22.38 6.13
C GLU A 79 19.98 -23.88 5.94
N LEU A 80 21.20 -24.41 5.87
CA LEU A 80 22.40 -24.13 6.66
C LEU A 80 23.68 -24.42 5.85
N GLY A 81 24.73 -23.65 6.15
CA GLY A 81 26.09 -24.04 5.83
C GLY A 81 26.65 -25.08 6.82
N LYS A 82 27.64 -25.81 6.32
CA LYS A 82 28.74 -26.51 7.01
C LYS A 82 28.49 -27.94 7.53
N ALA A 83 28.97 -28.91 6.75
CA ALA A 83 29.76 -30.04 7.26
C ALA A 83 30.60 -30.61 6.10
N ALA A 84 31.84 -30.12 5.96
CA ALA A 84 32.86 -30.72 5.11
C ALA A 84 33.96 -31.25 6.02
N ARG A 85 34.15 -32.58 5.98
CA ARG A 85 35.38 -33.37 6.10
C ARG A 85 36.57 -32.72 6.84
N GLU A 86 37.01 -33.37 7.92
CA GLU A 86 38.18 -34.26 7.93
C GLU A 86 38.05 -35.25 9.10
#